data_AF-A0A4Y2HFD8-F1
#
_entry.id   AF-A0A4Y2HFD8-F1
#
_cell.length_a   1.000
_cell.length_b   1.000
_cell.length_c   1.000
_cell.angle_alpha   90.00
_cell.angle_beta   90.00
_cell.angle_gamma   90.00
#
_symmetry.space_group_name_H-M   'P 1'
#
loop_
_entity.id
_entity.type
_entity.pdbx_description
1 polymer ?
#
loop_
_entity_poly.entity_id
_entity_poly.type
_entity_poly.pdbx_seq_one_letter_code
_entity_poly.pdbx_strand_id
1 'polypeptide(L)'
;MEALKTKRAGLRISFTKTATVIRTEIAKEDISLGVVKDKFTKLEKLQMDLAVLDDKILDLLIEAGASEEAVSGEIEQREIYSDEFITLTRQVNEKSQSLNEINLDKRSLDGSNSSYSKSKTYKLPKLELKKFDGELLDWLPFW
;
A
#
# COMPACT_ATOMS: atom_id res chain seq x y z
N MET A 1 -10.10 15.26 29.37
CA MET A 1 -8.88 14.51 28.97
C MET A 1 -9.10 13.00 29.02
N GLU A 2 -9.68 12.44 30.10
CA GLU A 2 -9.87 10.99 30.27
C GLU A 2 -10.62 10.28 29.12
N ALA A 3 -11.73 10.84 28.63
CA ALA A 3 -12.47 10.25 27.52
C ALA A 3 -11.64 10.11 26.22
N LEU A 4 -10.75 11.07 25.94
CA LEU A 4 -9.83 11.01 24.80
C LEU A 4 -8.79 9.92 24.99
N LYS A 5 -8.22 9.80 26.20
CA LYS A 5 -7.28 8.73 26.55
C LYS A 5 -7.91 7.34 26.44
N THR A 6 -9.18 7.18 26.86
CA THR A 6 -9.92 5.91 26.69
C THR A 6 -10.15 5.59 25.22
N LYS A 7 -10.58 6.57 24.41
CA LYS A 7 -10.74 6.38 22.96
C LYS A 7 -9.41 5.99 22.31
N ARG A 8 -8.31 6.63 22.71
CA ARG A 8 -6.96 6.34 22.23
C ARG A 8 -6.55 4.91 22.52
N ALA A 9 -6.76 4.45 23.76
CA ALA A 9 -6.47 3.08 24.14
C ALA A 9 -7.22 2.07 23.25
N GLY A 10 -8.51 2.32 22.98
CA GLY A 10 -9.30 1.48 22.05
C GLY A 10 -8.74 1.47 20.63
N LEU A 11 -8.33 2.61 20.10
CA LEU A 11 -7.70 2.71 18.78
C LEU A 11 -6.35 1.99 18.73
N ARG A 12 -5.48 2.18 19.74
CA ARG A 12 -4.20 1.49 19.87
C ARG A 12 -4.36 -0.02 19.90
N ILE A 13 -5.34 -0.54 20.66
CA ILE A 13 -5.67 -1.98 20.68
C ILE A 13 -6.07 -2.47 19.28
N SER A 14 -6.95 -1.73 18.60
CA SER A 14 -7.38 -2.08 17.23
C SER A 14 -6.21 -2.02 16.23
N PHE A 15 -5.33 -1.04 16.38
CA PHE A 15 -4.12 -0.88 15.58
C PHE A 15 -3.21 -2.08 15.76
N THR A 16 -2.79 -2.38 17.00
CA THR A 16 -1.90 -3.52 17.30
C THR A 16 -2.49 -4.84 16.83
N LYS A 17 -3.81 -5.06 17.01
CA LYS A 17 -4.47 -6.27 16.49
C LYS A 17 -4.39 -6.36 14.97
N THR A 18 -4.63 -5.24 14.27
CA THR A 18 -4.60 -5.19 12.80
C THR A 18 -3.17 -5.38 12.28
N ALA A 19 -2.20 -4.73 12.91
CA ALA A 19 -0.78 -4.86 12.67
C ALA A 19 -0.31 -6.32 12.82
N THR A 20 -0.69 -7.00 13.91
CA THR A 20 -0.38 -8.41 14.11
C THR A 20 -0.95 -9.29 13.00
N VAL A 21 -2.19 -9.06 12.57
CA VAL A 21 -2.77 -9.81 11.44
C VAL A 21 -1.93 -9.64 10.18
N ILE A 22 -1.52 -8.40 9.85
CA ILE A 22 -0.66 -8.13 8.69
C ILE A 22 0.66 -8.88 8.82
N ARG A 23 1.34 -8.79 9.97
CA ARG A 23 2.61 -9.51 10.24
C ARG A 23 2.47 -11.02 10.06
N THR A 24 1.40 -11.58 10.61
CA THR A 24 1.15 -13.03 10.49
C THR A 24 0.86 -13.43 9.06
N GLU A 25 0.23 -12.57 8.26
CA GLU A 25 -0.11 -12.88 6.87
C GLU A 25 1.11 -12.79 5.94
N ILE A 26 1.94 -11.76 6.09
CA ILE A 26 3.17 -11.59 5.27
C ILE A 26 4.27 -12.62 5.62
N ALA A 27 4.21 -13.22 6.81
CA ALA A 27 5.13 -14.27 7.25
C ALA A 27 4.77 -15.65 6.67
N LYS A 28 3.55 -15.83 6.14
CA LYS A 28 3.15 -17.09 5.48
C LYS A 28 3.86 -17.25 4.14
N GLU A 29 3.95 -18.51 3.71
CA GLU A 29 4.46 -18.87 2.40
C GLU A 29 3.39 -18.66 1.31
N ASP A 30 2.14 -19.03 1.59
CA ASP A 30 0.97 -18.68 0.79
C ASP A 30 0.28 -17.45 1.38
N ILE A 31 0.40 -16.32 0.68
CA ILE A 31 0.02 -15.00 1.18
C ILE A 31 -1.30 -14.59 0.55
N SER A 32 -2.29 -14.30 1.39
CA SER A 32 -3.52 -13.70 0.92
C SER A 32 -3.34 -12.19 0.71
N LEU A 33 -2.94 -11.80 -0.51
CA LEU A 33 -2.75 -10.39 -0.88
C LEU A 33 -4.01 -9.54 -0.64
N GLY A 34 -5.20 -10.11 -0.84
CA GLY A 34 -6.47 -9.43 -0.54
C GLY A 34 -6.59 -9.10 0.94
N VAL A 35 -6.32 -10.07 1.83
CA VAL A 35 -6.36 -9.86 3.29
C VAL A 35 -5.32 -8.83 3.71
N VAL A 36 -4.10 -8.90 3.17
CA VAL A 36 -3.04 -7.91 3.46
C VAL A 36 -3.51 -6.51 3.07
N LYS A 37 -4.02 -6.32 1.85
CA LYS A 37 -4.52 -5.02 1.37
C LYS A 37 -5.66 -4.48 2.24
N ASP A 38 -6.69 -5.29 2.51
CA ASP A 38 -7.83 -4.86 3.32
C ASP A 38 -7.42 -4.45 4.73
N LYS A 39 -6.52 -5.23 5.35
CA LYS A 39 -6.02 -4.95 6.69
C LYS A 39 -5.10 -3.75 6.70
N PHE A 40 -4.31 -3.55 5.63
CA PHE A 40 -3.44 -2.39 5.49
C PHE A 40 -4.24 -1.09 5.33
N THR A 41 -5.27 -1.06 4.48
CA THR A 41 -6.19 0.08 4.36
C THR A 41 -6.85 0.42 5.70
N LYS A 42 -7.24 -0.61 6.48
CA LYS A 42 -7.75 -0.41 7.84
C LYS A 42 -6.69 0.19 8.76
N LEU A 43 -5.44 -0.28 8.66
CA LEU A 43 -4.32 0.22 9.46
C LEU A 43 -4.03 1.69 9.18
N GLU A 44 -4.04 2.11 7.90
CA GLU A 44 -3.88 3.51 7.48
C GLU A 44 -4.95 4.40 8.13
N LYS A 45 -6.21 3.99 8.07
CA LYS A 45 -7.31 4.73 8.73
C LYS A 45 -7.09 4.84 10.24
N LEU A 46 -6.69 3.76 10.90
CA LEU A 46 -6.42 3.77 12.34
C LEU A 46 -5.25 4.69 12.69
N GLN A 47 -4.21 4.74 11.85
CA GLN A 47 -3.08 5.65 12.03
C GLN A 47 -3.51 7.11 11.92
N MET A 48 -4.35 7.45 10.94
CA MET A 48 -4.90 8.80 10.80
C MET A 48 -5.78 9.19 12.01
N ASP A 49 -6.66 8.28 12.42
CA ASP A 49 -7.54 8.51 13.58
C ASP A 49 -6.74 8.68 14.89
N LEU A 50 -5.63 7.93 15.05
CA LEU A 50 -4.69 8.08 16.16
C LEU A 50 -3.95 9.42 16.12
N ALA A 51 -3.40 9.81 14.97
CA ALA A 51 -2.68 11.08 14.82
C ALA A 51 -3.55 12.27 15.22
N VAL A 52 -4.80 12.33 14.74
CA VAL A 52 -5.75 13.39 15.10
C VAL A 52 -6.06 13.41 16.60
N LEU A 53 -6.10 12.23 17.24
CA LEU A 53 -6.41 12.13 18.66
C LEU A 53 -5.21 12.48 19.54
N ASP A 54 -4.01 12.08 19.13
CA ASP A 54 -2.76 12.38 19.82
C ASP A 54 -2.46 13.88 19.75
N ASP A 55 -2.66 14.53 18.59
CA ASP A 55 -2.51 15.98 18.46
C ASP A 55 -3.45 16.73 19.41
N LYS A 56 -4.72 16.31 19.49
CA LYS A 56 -5.69 16.89 20.44
C LYS A 56 -5.31 16.68 21.90
N ILE A 57 -4.71 15.55 22.24
CA ILE A 57 -4.25 15.27 23.61
C ILE A 57 -3.04 16.15 23.92
N LEU A 58 -2.12 16.32 22.98
CA LEU A 58 -0.96 17.18 23.10
C LEU A 58 -1.36 18.65 23.30
N ASP A 59 -2.27 19.16 22.47
CA ASP A 59 -2.79 20.54 22.58
C ASP A 59 -3.38 20.80 23.97
N LEU A 60 -4.19 19.87 24.49
CA LEU A 60 -4.78 19.98 25.82
C LEU A 60 -3.75 19.87 26.95
N LEU A 61 -2.66 19.13 26.77
CA LEU A 61 -1.57 19.07 27.75
C LEU A 61 -0.81 20.40 27.81
N ILE A 62 -0.53 20.99 26.64
CA ILE A 62 0.13 22.30 26.52
C ILE A 62 -0.76 23.40 27.13
N GLU A 63 -2.06 23.41 26.79
CA GLU A 63 -3.02 24.39 27.34
C GLU A 63 -3.18 24.25 28.86
N ALA A 64 -3.09 23.03 29.40
CA ALA A 64 -3.12 22.78 30.83
C ALA A 64 -1.81 23.17 31.55
N GLY A 65 -0.79 23.65 30.84
CA GLY A 65 0.50 24.02 31.42
C GLY A 65 1.30 22.83 31.95
N ALA A 66 1.17 21.67 31.30
CA ALA A 66 1.96 20.48 31.64
C ALA A 66 3.48 20.77 31.50
N SER A 67 4.30 20.04 32.25
CA SER A 67 5.76 20.19 32.16
C SER A 67 6.28 19.71 30.80
N GLU A 68 7.48 20.19 30.44
CA GLU A 68 8.14 19.79 29.20
C GLU A 68 8.37 18.27 29.14
N GLU A 69 8.70 17.64 30.28
CA GLU A 69 8.88 16.19 30.38
C GLU A 69 7.58 15.42 30.11
N ALA A 70 6.44 15.95 30.57
CA ALA A 70 5.14 15.33 30.34
C ALA A 70 4.72 15.44 28.87
N VAL A 71 5.01 16.57 28.21
CA VAL A 71 4.77 16.76 26.77
C VAL A 71 5.69 15.86 25.94
N SER A 72 6.99 15.82 26.25
CA SER A 72 7.96 14.95 25.58
C SER A 72 7.57 13.49 25.68
N GLY A 73 7.20 13.02 26.88
CA GLY A 73 6.75 11.64 27.07
C GLY A 73 5.50 11.29 26.25
N GLU A 74 4.59 12.24 26.03
CA GLU A 74 3.42 12.02 25.18
C GLU A 74 3.79 11.96 23.69
N ILE A 75 4.76 12.77 23.24
CA ILE A 75 5.31 12.71 21.88
C ILE A 75 5.97 11.35 21.63
N GLU A 76 6.80 10.87 22.55
CA GLU A 76 7.45 9.55 22.44
C GLU A 76 6.41 8.43 22.33
N GLN A 77 5.33 8.49 23.12
CA GLN A 77 4.25 7.49 23.04
C GLN A 77 3.51 7.51 21.70
N ARG A 78 3.39 8.67 21.05
CA ARG A 78 2.84 8.81 19.70
C ARG A 78 3.78 8.22 18.65
N GLU A 79 5.08 8.47 18.77
CA GLU A 79 6.09 8.01 17.82
C GLU A 79 6.16 6.49 17.69
N ILE A 80 5.97 5.74 18.79
CA ILE A 80 5.93 4.27 18.78
C ILE A 80 5.00 3.71 17.69
N TYR A 81 3.79 4.27 17.57
CA TYR A 81 2.80 3.79 16.60
C TYR A 81 3.07 4.28 15.18
N SER A 82 3.64 5.48 15.05
CA SER A 82 4.10 6.01 13.76
C SER A 82 5.23 5.15 13.19
N ASP A 83 6.24 4.82 13.99
CA ASP A 83 7.37 3.98 13.60
C ASP A 83 6.92 2.55 13.28
N GLU A 84 5.96 2.03 14.05
CA GLU A 84 5.35 0.73 13.78
C GLU A 84 4.64 0.72 12.42
N PHE A 85 3.88 1.77 12.10
CA PHE A 85 3.20 1.92 10.83
C PHE A 85 4.19 2.02 9.65
N ILE A 86 5.25 2.82 9.79
CA ILE A 86 6.31 2.96 8.77
C ILE A 86 6.98 1.61 8.53
N THR A 87 7.32 0.89 9.61
CA THR A 87 7.96 -0.42 9.54
C THR A 87 7.08 -1.43 8.80
N LEU A 88 5.79 -1.48 9.11
CA LEU A 88 4.84 -2.37 8.44
C LEU A 88 4.64 -2.01 6.98
N THR A 89 4.57 -0.72 6.66
CA THR A 89 4.47 -0.24 5.27
C THR A 89 5.64 -0.73 4.44
N ARG A 90 6.87 -0.60 4.98
CA ARG A 90 8.07 -1.12 4.33
C ARG A 90 7.99 -2.63 4.12
N GLN A 91 7.65 -3.39 5.16
CA GLN A 91 7.56 -4.86 5.09
C GLN A 91 6.53 -5.35 4.07
N VAL A 92 5.35 -4.71 4.01
CA VAL A 92 4.30 -5.04 3.04
C VAL A 92 4.78 -4.75 1.61
N ASN A 93 5.44 -3.60 1.40
CA ASN A 93 5.97 -3.21 0.09
C ASN A 93 7.06 -4.19 -0.38
N GLU A 94 8.05 -4.49 0.46
CA GLU A 94 9.11 -5.47 0.15
C GLU A 94 8.53 -6.84 -0.21
N LYS A 95 7.54 -7.31 0.57
CA LYS A 95 6.88 -8.59 0.29
C LYS A 95 6.14 -8.57 -1.04
N SER A 96 5.45 -7.48 -1.36
CA SER A 96 4.74 -7.34 -2.64
C SER A 96 5.70 -7.32 -3.84
N GLN A 97 6.87 -6.68 -3.70
CA GLN A 97 7.90 -6.64 -4.74
C GLN A 97 8.49 -8.03 -4.97
N SER A 98 8.86 -8.74 -3.90
CA SER A 98 9.37 -10.11 -3.98
C SER A 98 8.40 -11.07 -4.68
N LEU A 99 7.09 -10.94 -4.43
CA LEU A 99 6.08 -11.74 -5.12
C LEU A 99 6.01 -11.42 -6.63
N ASN A 100 6.21 -10.15 -7.02
CA ASN A 100 6.19 -9.76 -8.42
C ASN A 100 7.43 -10.28 -9.18
N GLU A 101 8.61 -10.25 -8.56
CA GLU A 101 9.86 -10.80 -9.12
C GLU A 101 9.75 -12.30 -9.37
N ILE A 102 9.26 -13.07 -8.39
CA ILE A 102 9.04 -14.52 -8.54
C ILE A 102 8.08 -14.84 -9.70
N ASN A 103 7.06 -14.00 -9.92
CA ASN A 103 6.12 -14.18 -11.03
C ASN A 103 6.73 -13.85 -12.40
N LEU A 104 7.67 -12.89 -12.47
CA LEU A 104 8.40 -12.57 -13.69
C LEU A 104 9.34 -13.71 -14.09
N ASP A 105 10.06 -14.30 -13.13
CA ASP A 105 10.96 -15.43 -13.38
C ASP A 105 10.20 -16.70 -13.81
N LYS A 106 9.04 -16.97 -13.19
CA LYS A 106 8.15 -18.07 -13.61
C LYS A 106 7.59 -17.87 -15.02
N ARG A 107 7.27 -16.63 -15.41
CA ARG A 107 6.78 -16.32 -16.76
C ARG A 107 7.89 -16.43 -17.83
N SER A 108 9.16 -16.21 -17.46
CA SER A 108 10.30 -16.45 -18.35
C SER A 108 10.63 -17.93 -18.52
N LEU A 109 10.33 -18.78 -17.54
CA LEU A 109 10.61 -20.23 -17.58
C LEU A 109 9.54 -21.05 -18.34
N ASP A 110 8.32 -20.54 -18.50
CA ASP A 110 7.28 -21.15 -19.36
C ASP A 110 7.48 -20.82 -20.87
N GLY A 111 8.55 -20.11 -21.21
CA GLY A 111 8.95 -19.83 -22.59
C GLY A 111 9.76 -20.95 -23.26
N SER A 112 10.16 -22.00 -22.54
CA SER A 112 11.01 -23.08 -23.06
C SER A 112 10.25 -24.39 -23.25
N ASN A 113 9.11 -24.34 -23.95
CA ASN A 113 8.55 -25.53 -24.59
C ASN A 113 9.28 -25.76 -25.91
N SER A 114 10.46 -26.36 -25.83
CA SER A 114 11.11 -26.96 -26.98
C SER A 114 10.29 -28.18 -27.45
N SER A 115 10.00 -28.20 -28.76
CA SER A 115 9.39 -29.29 -29.53
C SER A 115 7.87 -29.43 -29.46
N TYR A 116 7.16 -28.59 -30.23
CA TYR A 116 6.20 -29.11 -31.21
C TYR A 116 6.18 -28.20 -32.44
N SER A 117 6.69 -28.75 -33.54
CA SER A 117 6.62 -28.21 -34.88
C SER A 117 5.19 -27.87 -35.30
N LYS A 118 4.97 -26.62 -35.72
CA LYS A 118 4.19 -26.16 -36.89
C LYS A 118 4.06 -24.64 -36.79
N SER A 119 4.99 -23.94 -37.44
CA SER A 119 4.90 -22.51 -37.70
C SER A 119 3.65 -22.21 -38.54
N LYS A 120 2.51 -21.95 -37.88
CA LYS A 120 1.44 -21.19 -38.50
C LYS A 120 1.85 -19.72 -38.46
N THR A 121 2.68 -19.32 -39.42
CA THR A 121 2.80 -17.91 -39.81
C THR A 121 1.45 -17.50 -40.39
N TYR A 122 0.58 -16.96 -39.54
CA TYR A 122 -0.56 -16.21 -40.03
C TYR A 122 0.00 -15.07 -40.86
N LYS A 123 -0.27 -15.07 -42.17
CA LYS A 123 0.02 -13.94 -43.05
C LYS A 123 -0.91 -12.80 -42.63
N LEU A 124 -0.48 -12.04 -41.61
CA LEU A 124 -1.11 -10.78 -41.27
C LEU A 124 -1.02 -9.90 -42.52
N PRO A 125 -2.14 -9.33 -43.01
CA PRO A 125 -2.10 -8.30 -44.03
C PRO A 125 -1.13 -7.21 -43.55
N LYS A 126 -0.24 -6.75 -44.43
CA LYS A 126 0.65 -5.64 -44.08
C LYS A 126 -0.23 -4.45 -43.67
N LEU A 127 -0.09 -4.03 -42.41
CA LEU A 127 -0.71 -2.79 -41.93
C LEU A 127 0.05 -1.64 -42.57
N GLU A 128 -0.47 -1.14 -43.69
CA GLU A 128 0.00 0.10 -44.28
C GLU A 128 -0.62 1.25 -43.49
N LEU A 129 0.21 1.95 -42.71
CA LEU A 129 -0.21 3.21 -42.10
C LEU A 129 -0.55 4.16 -43.25
N LYS A 130 -1.80 4.63 -43.29
CA LYS A 130 -2.25 5.63 -44.26
C LYS A 130 -1.32 6.83 -44.15
N LYS A 131 -0.55 7.09 -45.21
CA LYS A 131 0.32 8.26 -45.29
C LYS A 131 -0.59 9.44 -45.58
N PHE A 132 -0.76 10.33 -44.60
CA PHE A 132 -1.45 11.60 -44.80
C PHE A 132 -0.48 12.54 -45.51
N ASP A 133 -0.89 13.02 -46.67
CA ASP A 133 -0.19 13.99 -47.53
C ASP A 133 -0.37 15.45 -47.06
N GLY A 134 -1.06 15.64 -45.94
CA GLY A 134 -1.27 16.96 -45.33
C GLY A 134 -2.44 17.74 -45.92
N GLU A 135 -3.27 17.13 -46.76
CA GLU A 135 -4.53 17.75 -47.20
C GLU A 135 -5.55 17.80 -46.06
N LEU A 136 -6.02 19.01 -45.76
CA LEU A 136 -6.92 19.32 -44.64
C LEU A 136 -8.29 18.62 -44.73
N LEU A 137 -8.68 18.18 -45.93
CA LEU A 137 -9.94 17.46 -46.18
C LEU A 137 -9.99 16.08 -45.52
N ASP A 138 -8.85 15.42 -45.36
CA ASP A 138 -8.74 14.07 -44.80
C ASP A 138 -8.83 14.06 -43.24
N TRP A 139 -8.87 15.25 -42.62
CA TRP A 139 -8.89 15.45 -41.16
C TRP A 139 -10.30 15.73 -40.60
N LEU A 140 -11.30 15.90 -41.46
CA LEU A 140 -12.66 16.30 -41.07
C LEU A 140 -13.74 15.21 -41.22
N PRO A 141 -13.56 13.94 -40.81
CA PRO A 141 -14.70 13.03 -40.68
C PRO A 141 -15.31 13.05 -39.26
N PHE A 142 -14.83 13.89 -38.35
CA PHE A 142 -15.32 13.96 -36.98
C PHE A 142 -15.79 15.38 -36.64
N TRP A 143 -16.87 15.83 -37.29
CA TRP A 143 -17.89 16.72 -36.74
C TRP A 143 -19.26 16.20 -37.16
#